data_AF-A0A9D8Y1G0-F1
#
_entry.id   AF-A0A9D8Y1G0-F1
#
_cell.length_a   1.000
_cell.length_b   1.000
_cell.length_c   1.000
_cell.angle_alpha   90.00
_cell.angle_beta   90.00
_cell.angle_gamma   90.00
#
_symmetry.space_group_name_H-M   'P 1'
#
loop_
_entity.id
_entity.type
_entity.pdbx_description
1 polymer ?
#
loop_
_entity_poly.entity_id
_entity_poly.type
_entity_poly.pdbx_seq_one_letter_code
_entity_poly.pdbx_strand_id
1 'polypeptide(L)'
;MQSSATFANGYWFICEDGPHQIAVFSSAWSGKQKVYFDDTIVAEGRNLTSFNSKLMFDIGDDHYEVRYLLTSVLKAEIECWVFKNEQVVARSSQAFYGNKSKMHQVMVGFFATGALIGVLMVVGKLFFA
;
A
#
# COMPACT_ATOMS: atom_id res chain seq x y z
N MET A 1 -18.02 4.89 2.47
CA MET A 1 -17.35 5.61 1.36
C MET A 1 -15.92 5.10 1.26
N GLN A 2 -15.52 4.42 0.18
CA GLN A 2 -14.12 4.02 -0.03
C GLN A 2 -13.37 5.20 -0.65
N SER A 3 -12.45 5.83 0.08
CA SER A 3 -11.56 6.84 -0.48
C SER A 3 -10.51 6.16 -1.35
N SER A 4 -10.28 6.66 -2.57
CA SER A 4 -9.22 6.15 -3.44
C SER A 4 -7.85 6.27 -2.76
N ALA A 5 -7.11 5.16 -2.67
CA ALA A 5 -5.77 5.14 -2.12
C ALA A 5 -4.84 6.05 -2.94
N THR A 6 -4.02 6.88 -2.29
CA THR A 6 -2.89 7.60 -2.92
C THR A 6 -1.60 7.47 -2.09
N PHE A 7 -0.41 7.77 -2.65
CA PHE A 7 0.85 7.73 -1.89
C PHE A 7 0.84 8.62 -0.63
N ALA A 8 0.16 9.77 -0.70
CA ALA A 8 0.01 10.68 0.44
C ALA A 8 -1.00 10.18 1.48
N ASN A 9 -2.07 9.52 1.03
CA ASN A 9 -3.18 9.11 1.91
C ASN A 9 -3.09 7.64 2.37
N GLY A 10 -2.20 6.84 1.79
CA GLY A 10 -2.07 5.40 2.03
C GLY A 10 -3.27 4.58 1.52
N TYR A 11 -3.33 3.33 1.94
CA TYR A 11 -4.46 2.43 1.78
C TYR A 11 -5.34 2.47 3.04
N TRP A 12 -6.65 2.48 2.84
CA TRP A 12 -7.64 2.45 3.91
C TRP A 12 -8.67 1.37 3.62
N PHE A 13 -8.76 0.40 4.52
CA PHE A 13 -9.76 -0.66 4.46
C PHE A 13 -10.68 -0.52 5.67
N ILE A 14 -11.99 -0.55 5.44
CA ILE A 14 -12.99 -0.49 6.51
C ILE A 14 -13.83 -1.76 6.40
N CYS A 15 -14.01 -2.47 7.52
CA CYS A 15 -14.91 -3.59 7.63
C CYS A 15 -15.71 -3.50 8.93
N GLU A 16 -16.86 -4.16 8.95
CA GLU A 16 -17.74 -4.22 10.09
C GLU A 16 -17.74 -5.64 10.66
N ASP A 17 -17.66 -5.77 11.98
CA ASP A 17 -17.83 -7.01 12.73
C ASP A 17 -18.98 -6.81 13.73
N GLY A 18 -20.19 -7.12 13.28
CA GLY A 18 -21.42 -6.84 14.04
C GLY A 18 -21.62 -5.33 14.25
N PRO A 19 -21.65 -4.83 15.50
CA PRO A 19 -21.79 -3.41 15.79
C PRO A 19 -20.46 -2.64 15.71
N HIS A 20 -19.33 -3.33 15.58
CA HIS A 20 -18.01 -2.74 15.65
C HIS A 20 -17.45 -2.43 14.27
N GLN A 21 -16.76 -1.30 14.16
CA GLN A 21 -16.04 -0.92 12.95
C GLN A 21 -14.55 -1.15 13.13
N ILE A 22 -13.95 -1.84 12.17
CA ILE A 22 -12.50 -2.02 12.10
C ILE A 22 -12.00 -1.23 10.89
N ALA A 23 -11.14 -0.26 11.14
CA ALA A 23 -10.46 0.49 10.09
C ALA A 23 -8.97 0.18 10.08
N VAL A 24 -8.43 -0.05 8.89
CA VAL A 24 -7.06 -0.50 8.69
C VAL A 24 -6.36 0.46 7.75
N PHE A 25 -5.24 1.02 8.21
CA PHE A 25 -4.41 1.91 7.45
C PHE A 25 -3.06 1.28 7.11
N SER A 26 -2.58 1.51 5.89
CA SER A 26 -1.21 1.17 5.47
C SER A 26 -0.61 2.27 4.59
N SER A 27 0.54 2.79 4.98
CA SER A 27 1.29 3.79 4.20
C SER A 27 2.23 3.11 3.22
N ALA A 28 2.05 3.37 1.93
CA ALA A 28 2.94 2.87 0.88
C ALA A 28 4.33 3.51 0.89
N TRP A 29 4.43 4.72 1.45
CA TRP A 29 5.69 5.48 1.51
C TRP A 29 6.54 5.09 2.73
N SER A 30 5.92 5.08 3.92
CA SER A 30 6.64 4.87 5.18
C SER A 30 6.53 3.44 5.72
N GLY A 31 5.73 2.59 5.06
CA GLY A 31 5.40 1.25 5.55
C GLY A 31 4.60 1.23 6.85
N LYS A 32 4.18 2.39 7.37
CA LYS A 32 3.44 2.49 8.64
C LYS A 32 2.07 1.84 8.50
N GLN A 33 1.72 0.99 9.45
CA GLN A 33 0.46 0.28 9.51
C GLN A 33 -0.24 0.58 10.83
N LYS A 34 -1.56 0.74 10.79
CA LYS A 34 -2.39 0.96 11.97
C LYS A 34 -3.70 0.22 11.82
N VAL A 35 -4.19 -0.30 12.94
CA VAL A 35 -5.52 -0.87 13.08
C VAL A 35 -6.28 -0.07 14.12
N TYR A 36 -7.49 0.31 13.74
CA TYR A 36 -8.45 1.01 14.54
C TYR A 36 -9.65 0.09 14.79
N PHE A 37 -10.09 0.02 16.04
CA PHE A 37 -11.33 -0.64 16.44
C PHE A 37 -12.19 0.43 17.10
N ASP A 38 -13.37 0.72 16.53
CA ASP A 38 -14.24 1.82 16.94
C ASP A 38 -13.48 3.13 17.16
N ASP A 39 -12.76 3.58 16.12
CA ASP A 39 -11.91 4.78 16.09
C ASP A 39 -10.70 4.80 17.05
N THR A 40 -10.50 3.76 17.85
CA THR A 40 -9.38 3.64 18.78
C THR A 40 -8.25 2.82 18.15
N ILE A 41 -7.01 3.32 18.21
CA ILE A 41 -5.84 2.56 17.73
C ILE A 41 -5.58 1.39 18.68
N VAL A 42 -5.70 0.17 18.16
CA VAL A 42 -5.48 -1.08 18.92
C VAL A 42 -4.18 -1.76 18.54
N ALA A 43 -3.67 -1.52 17.34
CA ALA A 43 -2.37 -2.02 16.90
C ALA A 43 -1.70 -1.03 15.95
N GLU A 44 -0.38 -0.93 16.03
CA GLU A 44 0.42 -0.25 15.03
C GLU A 44 1.73 -0.98 14.77
N GLY A 45 2.28 -0.76 13.58
CA GLY A 45 3.56 -1.30 13.20
C GLY A 45 4.13 -0.62 11.97
N ARG A 46 5.24 -1.15 11.48
CA ARG A 46 5.86 -0.67 10.25
C ARG A 46 6.48 -1.85 9.50
N ASN A 47 6.20 -1.94 8.20
CA ASN A 47 6.82 -2.90 7.31
C ASN A 47 7.23 -2.22 6.00
N LEU A 48 8.54 -2.11 5.77
CA LEU A 48 9.16 -1.54 4.57
C LEU A 48 9.92 -2.59 3.73
N THR A 49 10.19 -3.75 4.31
CA THR A 49 11.12 -4.73 3.74
C THR A 49 10.43 -5.97 3.20
N SER A 50 9.22 -6.29 3.68
CA SER A 50 8.46 -7.47 3.24
C SER A 50 7.23 -7.10 2.42
N PHE A 51 6.87 -7.96 1.48
CA PHE A 51 5.61 -7.88 0.73
C PHE A 51 4.39 -8.33 1.54
N ASN A 52 4.61 -8.90 2.72
CA ASN A 52 3.56 -9.27 3.65
C ASN A 52 3.87 -8.75 5.04
N SER A 53 2.82 -8.50 5.82
CA SER A 53 2.93 -8.24 7.25
C SER A 53 1.64 -8.60 7.95
N LYS A 54 1.70 -8.64 9.28
CA LYS A 54 0.54 -8.87 10.12
C LYS A 54 0.58 -7.98 11.35
N LEU A 55 -0.59 -7.62 11.85
CA LEU A 55 -0.81 -7.02 13.15
C LEU A 55 -1.84 -7.86 13.90
N MET A 56 -1.60 -8.10 15.18
CA MET A 56 -2.47 -8.90 16.05
C MET A 56 -2.89 -8.04 17.24
N PHE A 57 -4.12 -8.22 17.70
CA PHE A 57 -4.67 -7.54 18.86
C PHE A 57 -5.84 -8.33 19.45
N ASP A 58 -6.17 -8.07 20.71
CA ASP A 58 -7.24 -8.75 21.44
C ASP A 58 -8.32 -7.74 21.87
N ILE A 59 -9.60 -8.14 21.76
CA ILE A 59 -10.75 -7.38 22.27
C ILE A 59 -11.62 -8.32 23.10
N GLY A 60 -11.59 -8.18 24.42
CA GLY A 60 -12.25 -9.13 25.32
C GLY A 60 -11.64 -10.52 25.17
N ASP A 61 -12.48 -11.49 24.81
CA ASP A 61 -12.07 -12.89 24.56
C ASP A 61 -11.75 -13.17 23.08
N ASP A 62 -11.93 -12.19 22.20
CA ASP A 62 -11.73 -12.36 20.75
C ASP A 62 -10.32 -11.96 20.33
N HIS A 63 -9.64 -12.88 19.61
CA HIS A 63 -8.32 -12.66 19.04
C HIS A 63 -8.44 -12.23 17.57
N TYR A 64 -7.88 -11.06 17.24
CA TYR A 64 -7.90 -10.52 15.89
C TYR A 64 -6.52 -10.56 15.24
N GLU A 65 -6.50 -10.87 13.95
CA GLU A 65 -5.30 -10.76 13.11
C GLU A 65 -5.63 -10.02 11.81
N VAL A 66 -4.87 -8.97 11.51
CA VAL A 66 -4.92 -8.24 10.25
C VAL A 66 -3.70 -8.59 9.43
N ARG A 67 -3.89 -9.21 8.27
CA ARG A 67 -2.82 -9.56 7.33
C ARG A 67 -2.85 -8.64 6.12
N TYR A 68 -1.67 -8.18 5.73
CA TYR A 68 -1.45 -7.39 4.52
C TYR A 68 -0.62 -8.21 3.55
N LEU A 69 -1.03 -8.23 2.28
CA LEU A 69 -0.31 -8.91 1.21
C LEU A 69 -0.25 -8.03 -0.03
N LEU A 70 0.95 -7.70 -0.48
CA LEU A 70 1.16 -7.06 -1.78
C LEU A 70 1.00 -8.11 -2.89
N THR A 71 -0.15 -8.11 -3.56
CA THR A 71 -0.50 -9.07 -4.62
C THR A 71 0.05 -8.66 -5.99
N SER A 72 0.29 -7.36 -6.20
CA SER A 72 0.95 -6.85 -7.41
C SER A 72 1.84 -5.67 -7.08
N VAL A 73 3.17 -5.85 -7.20
CA VAL A 73 4.14 -4.75 -7.09
C VAL A 73 3.87 -3.69 -8.15
N LEU A 74 3.60 -4.13 -9.38
CA LEU A 74 3.44 -3.26 -10.55
C LEU A 74 2.24 -2.32 -10.42
N LYS A 75 1.10 -2.82 -9.93
CA LYS A 75 -0.09 -1.99 -9.69
C LYS A 75 -0.06 -1.31 -8.32
N ALA A 76 0.93 -1.68 -7.50
CA ALA A 76 0.92 -1.50 -6.06
C ALA A 76 -0.47 -1.86 -5.49
N GLU A 77 -0.83 -3.14 -5.68
CA GLU A 77 -2.07 -3.75 -5.23
C GLU A 77 -1.83 -4.48 -3.91
N ILE A 78 -2.54 -4.08 -2.86
CA ILE A 78 -2.51 -4.70 -1.55
C ILE A 78 -3.86 -5.33 -1.26
N GLU A 79 -3.81 -6.57 -0.82
CA GLU A 79 -4.92 -7.28 -0.23
C GLU A 79 -4.82 -7.28 1.30
N CYS A 80 -5.92 -6.98 1.96
CA CYS A 80 -6.07 -6.95 3.40
C CYS A 80 -7.06 -8.02 3.82
N TRP A 81 -6.68 -8.80 4.82
CA TRP A 81 -7.52 -9.83 5.43
C TRP A 81 -7.63 -9.55 6.91
N VAL A 82 -8.84 -9.63 7.44
CA VAL A 82 -9.11 -9.52 8.88
C VAL A 82 -9.65 -10.86 9.33
N PHE A 83 -9.01 -11.42 10.35
CA PHE A 83 -9.39 -12.66 11.00
C PHE A 83 -9.86 -12.36 12.42
N LYS A 84 -10.85 -13.11 12.87
CA LYS A 84 -11.34 -13.18 14.25
C LYS A 84 -11.37 -14.64 14.65
N ASN A 85 -10.63 -15.02 15.70
CA ASN A 85 -10.54 -16.40 16.17
C ASN A 85 -10.28 -17.40 15.03
N GLU A 86 -9.27 -17.09 14.20
CA GLU A 86 -8.85 -17.86 13.01
C GLU A 86 -9.84 -17.87 11.83
N GLN A 87 -11.02 -17.26 11.96
CA GLN A 87 -12.01 -17.16 10.87
C GLN A 87 -11.89 -15.82 10.14
N VAL A 88 -12.03 -15.84 8.82
CA VAL A 88 -12.01 -14.63 7.99
C VAL A 88 -13.31 -13.86 8.20
N VAL A 89 -13.22 -12.65 8.75
CA VAL A 89 -14.37 -11.73 8.88
C VAL A 89 -14.42 -10.73 7.73
N ALA A 90 -13.27 -10.36 7.16
CA ALA A 90 -13.23 -9.48 6.02
C ALA A 90 -12.03 -9.74 5.11
N ARG A 91 -12.24 -9.50 3.81
CA ARG A 91 -11.21 -9.53 2.78
C ARG A 91 -11.46 -8.40 1.78
N SER A 92 -10.46 -7.56 1.56
CA SER A 92 -10.55 -6.41 0.67
C SER A 92 -9.24 -6.24 -0.11
N SER A 93 -9.32 -5.76 -1.35
CA SER A 93 -8.14 -5.42 -2.17
C SER A 93 -8.24 -4.00 -2.69
N GLN A 94 -7.12 -3.28 -2.70
CA GLN A 94 -7.01 -1.96 -3.32
C GLN A 94 -5.69 -1.85 -4.10
N ALA A 95 -5.78 -1.28 -5.30
CA ALA A 95 -4.63 -0.96 -6.15
C ALA A 95 -4.49 0.56 -6.32
N PHE A 96 -3.26 1.07 -6.28
CA PHE A 96 -3.01 2.48 -6.62
C PHE A 96 -3.17 2.75 -8.11
N TYR A 97 -2.65 1.86 -8.95
CA TYR A 97 -2.66 2.05 -10.40
C TYR A 97 -3.73 1.18 -11.05
N GLY A 98 -4.89 1.79 -11.27
CA GLY A 98 -6.00 1.15 -11.98
C GLY A 98 -5.80 1.08 -13.50
N ASN A 99 -4.89 1.88 -14.10
CA ASN A 99 -4.77 1.99 -15.55
C ASN A 99 -3.32 1.80 -16.04
N LYS A 100 -3.09 0.73 -16.81
CA LYS A 100 -1.78 0.38 -17.41
C LYS A 100 -1.22 1.50 -18.30
N SER A 101 -2.08 2.31 -18.94
CA SER A 101 -1.65 3.31 -19.92
C SER A 101 -0.85 4.47 -19.31
N LYS A 102 -1.26 4.98 -18.14
CA LYS A 102 -0.56 6.11 -17.49
C LYS A 102 0.81 5.72 -16.98
N MET A 103 0.97 4.51 -16.45
CA MET A 103 2.28 4.08 -15.95
C MET A 103 3.28 3.83 -17.07
N HIS A 104 2.83 3.31 -18.22
CA HIS A 104 3.67 3.20 -19.41
C HIS A 104 4.15 4.58 -19.90
N GLN A 105 3.26 5.58 -19.92
CA GLN A 105 3.64 6.95 -20.30
C GLN A 105 4.67 7.56 -19.34
N VAL A 106 4.52 7.34 -18.04
CA VAL A 106 5.48 7.82 -17.03
C VAL A 106 6.85 7.14 -17.20
N MET A 107 6.88 5.81 -17.36
CA MET A 107 8.15 5.08 -17.56
C MET A 107 8.85 5.50 -18.86
N VAL A 108 8.13 5.64 -19.97
CA VAL A 108 8.68 6.12 -21.24
C VAL A 108 9.23 7.54 -21.10
N GLY A 109 8.53 8.42 -20.39
CA GLY A 109 8.98 9.78 -20.10
C GLY A 109 10.34 9.79 -19.37
N PHE A 110 10.46 9.05 -18.27
CA PHE A 110 11.73 8.95 -17.54
C PHE A 110 12.88 8.39 -18.39
N PHE A 111 12.60 7.37 -19.20
CA PHE A 111 13.61 6.76 -20.07
C PHE A 111 14.09 7.74 -21.17
N ALA A 112 13.17 8.48 -21.79
CA ALA A 112 13.49 9.50 -22.79
C ALA A 112 14.30 10.66 -22.18
N THR A 113 13.94 11.13 -20.99
CA THR A 113 14.70 12.18 -20.29
C THR A 113 16.11 11.71 -19.91
N GLY A 114 16.25 10.48 -19.40
CA GLY A 114 17.56 9.90 -19.11
C GLY A 114 18.44 9.77 -20.36
N ALA A 115 17.87 9.31 -21.48
CA ALA A 115 18.60 9.20 -22.75
C ALA A 115 19.07 10.56 -23.28
N LEU A 116 18.23 11.60 -23.23
CA LEU A 116 18.60 12.96 -23.65
C LEU A 116 19.78 13.51 -22.83
N ILE A 117 19.74 13.35 -21.51
CA ILE A 117 20.83 13.76 -20.62
C ILE A 117 22.13 13.01 -20.94
N GLY A 118 22.04 11.70 -21.19
CA GLY A 118 23.19 10.88 -21.60
C GLY A 118 23.83 11.35 -22.91
N VAL A 119 23.02 11.64 -23.93
CA VAL A 119 23.49 12.17 -25.22
C VAL A 119 24.14 13.54 -25.07
N LEU A 120 23.51 14.46 -24.31
CA LEU A 120 24.08 15.78 -24.03
C LEU A 120 25.45 15.69 -23.35
N MET A 121 25.63 14.76 -22.41
CA MET A 121 26.93 14.56 -21.76
C MET A 121 28.01 14.03 -22.72
N VAL A 122 27.67 13.09 -23.60
CA VAL A 122 28.61 12.54 -24.59
C VAL A 122 28.99 13.60 -25.64
N VAL A 123 28.01 14.33 -26.15
CA VAL A 123 28.23 15.40 -27.13
C VAL A 123 29.00 16.56 -26.52
N GLY A 124 28.66 16.99 -25.30
CA GLY A 124 29.40 18.03 -24.59
C GLY A 124 30.88 17.67 -24.40
N LYS A 125 31.19 16.41 -24.10
CA LYS A 125 32.58 15.93 -24.04
C LYS A 125 33.32 15.97 -25.37
N LEU A 126 32.64 15.84 -26.51
CA LEU A 126 33.25 15.88 -27.83
C LEU A 126 33.53 17.31 -28.33
N PHE A 127 32.76 18.30 -27.85
CA PHE A 127 32.94 19.70 -28.25
C PHE A 127 33.84 20.51 -27.31
N PHE A 128 34.05 20.04 -26.08
CA PHE A 128 34.90 20.69 -25.07
C PHE A 128 36.19 19.90 -24.75
N ALA A 129 36.55 18.91 -25.57
CA ALA A 129 37.85 18.23 -25.59
C ALA A 129 38.67 18.73 -26.79
#